data_AF-A0A0Q9Q284-F1
#
_entry.id   AF-A0A0Q9Q284-F1
#
_cell.length_a   1.000
_cell.length_b   1.000
_cell.length_c   1.000
_cell.angle_alpha   90.00
_cell.angle_beta   90.00
_cell.angle_gamma   90.00
#
_symmetry.space_group_name_H-M   'P 1'
#
loop_
_entity.id
_entity.type
_entity.pdbx_description
1 polymer ?
#
loop_
_entity_poly.entity_id
_entity_poly.type
_entity_poly.pdbx_seq_one_letter_code
_entity_poly.pdbx_strand_id
1 'polypeptide(L)'
;MAIEKDGLFSINVDRRLSVKEQWEDFLHELCHVLRHSGNQMVMPDRYVDWQEQDASAFQLYAAIPMSMLKKLSLPEQKNEMVAFLSEEFQVTYRLANERIEQIQRRVLQGILDHEYQQFSQSQVRTYDSANWSDATRAIMNKLEQLQRKGGMPNRQTSRLL
;
A
#
# COMPACT_ATOMS: atom_id res chain seq x y z
N MET A 1 5.38 22.25 8.61
CA MET A 1 5.77 21.56 9.87
C MET A 1 4.68 21.67 10.92
N ALA A 2 4.15 20.54 11.38
CA ALA A 2 3.28 20.41 12.53
C ALA A 2 4.08 20.37 13.84
N ILE A 3 3.62 21.11 14.86
CA ILE A 3 4.26 21.21 16.17
C ILE A 3 3.19 21.06 17.25
N GLU A 4 3.46 20.21 18.24
CA GLU A 4 2.65 20.09 19.44
C GLU A 4 3.31 20.83 20.60
N LYS A 5 2.55 21.71 21.28
CA LYS A 5 2.98 22.38 22.50
C LYS A 5 1.81 22.48 23.48
N ASP A 6 2.01 21.96 24.70
CA ASP A 6 1.02 21.99 25.78
C ASP A 6 -0.35 21.39 25.38
N GLY A 7 -0.35 20.37 24.53
CA GLY A 7 -1.56 19.73 23.98
C GLY A 7 -2.23 20.50 22.84
N LEU A 8 -1.64 21.62 22.40
CA LEU A 8 -2.10 22.40 21.26
C LEU A 8 -1.26 22.09 20.02
N PHE A 9 -1.92 21.74 18.92
CA PHE A 9 -1.28 21.50 17.62
C PHE A 9 -1.27 22.77 16.78
N SER A 10 -0.13 23.07 16.17
CA SER A 10 0.05 24.17 15.22
C SER A 10 0.64 23.61 13.93
N ILE A 11 0.05 23.98 12.78
CA ILE A 11 0.58 23.63 11.45
C ILE A 11 1.15 24.89 10.82
N ASN A 12 2.43 24.87 10.50
CA ASN A 12 3.11 25.96 9.82
C ASN A 12 3.26 25.64 8.33
N VAL A 13 2.73 26.52 7.48
CA VAL A 13 2.77 26.43 6.02
C VAL A 13 3.60 27.59 5.45
N ASP A 14 4.42 27.32 4.43
CA ASP A 14 5.26 28.36 3.82
C ASP A 14 4.47 29.29 2.90
N ARG A 15 4.30 30.54 3.34
CA ARG A 15 3.57 31.59 2.60
C ARG A 15 4.17 31.95 1.23
N ARG A 16 5.40 31.51 0.93
CA ARG A 16 6.09 31.78 -0.34
C ARG A 16 5.66 30.82 -1.46
N LEU A 17 5.05 29.70 -1.09
CA LEU A 17 4.55 28.71 -2.03
C LEU A 17 3.24 29.17 -2.68
N SER A 18 2.88 28.57 -3.82
CA SER A 18 1.57 28.79 -4.42
C SER A 18 0.44 28.26 -3.52
N VAL A 19 -0.79 28.73 -3.72
CA VAL A 19 -1.95 28.26 -2.93
C VAL A 19 -2.12 26.73 -3.01
N LYS A 20 -1.86 26.15 -4.18
CA LYS A 20 -1.93 24.71 -4.41
C LYS A 20 -0.87 23.98 -3.57
N GLU A 21 0.39 24.42 -3.61
CA GLU A 21 1.47 23.84 -2.80
C GLU A 21 1.24 24.01 -1.30
N GLN A 22 0.72 25.17 -0.86
CA GLN A 22 0.35 25.40 0.54
C GLN A 22 -0.74 24.43 1.02
N TRP A 23 -1.73 24.15 0.17
CA TRP A 23 -2.77 23.16 0.45
C TRP A 23 -2.19 21.75 0.56
N GLU A 24 -1.27 21.39 -0.33
CA GLU A 24 -0.55 20.11 -0.28
C GLU A 24 0.24 19.96 1.02
N ASP A 25 1.07 20.95 1.37
CA ASP A 25 1.84 20.98 2.61
C ASP A 25 0.92 20.85 3.82
N PHE A 26 -0.17 21.61 3.86
CA PHE A 26 -1.15 21.53 4.94
C PHE A 26 -1.68 20.09 5.13
N LEU A 27 -2.03 19.39 4.06
CA LEU A 27 -2.54 18.02 4.14
C LEU A 27 -1.48 17.02 4.62
N HIS A 28 -0.22 17.20 4.25
CA HIS A 28 0.90 16.39 4.74
C HIS A 28 1.07 16.57 6.24
N GLU A 29 1.11 17.82 6.70
CA GLU A 29 1.24 18.17 8.12
C GLU A 29 0.03 17.74 8.95
N LEU A 30 -1.17 17.78 8.36
CA LEU A 30 -2.38 17.27 8.98
C LEU A 30 -2.27 15.76 9.25
N CYS A 31 -1.59 14.99 8.39
CA CYS A 31 -1.32 13.57 8.66
C CYS A 31 -0.49 13.39 9.93
N HIS A 32 0.56 14.20 10.11
CA HIS A 32 1.40 14.14 11.31
C HIS A 32 0.58 14.38 12.57
N VAL A 33 -0.30 15.39 12.56
CA VAL A 33 -1.19 15.68 13.70
C VAL A 33 -2.18 14.53 13.97
N LEU A 34 -2.76 13.95 12.92
CA LEU A 34 -3.85 12.97 13.08
C LEU A 34 -3.36 11.54 13.36
N ARG A 35 -2.20 11.15 12.83
CA ARG A 35 -1.80 9.74 12.74
C ARG A 35 -0.45 9.44 13.39
N HIS A 36 0.39 10.46 13.60
CA HIS A 36 1.74 10.27 14.12
C HIS A 36 1.88 10.79 15.54
N SER A 37 2.83 10.23 16.27
CA SER A 37 3.18 10.64 17.62
C SER A 37 4.68 10.46 17.84
N GLY A 38 5.20 11.11 18.87
CA GLY A 38 6.62 11.07 19.22
C GLY A 38 7.42 12.22 18.63
N ASN A 39 8.64 12.38 19.14
CA ASN A 39 9.53 13.46 18.73
C ASN A 39 10.45 12.98 17.60
N GLN A 40 10.20 13.47 16.37
CA GLN A 40 11.01 13.13 15.19
C GLN A 40 12.50 13.43 15.37
N MET A 41 12.88 14.40 16.22
CA MET A 41 14.28 14.76 16.47
C MET A 41 15.08 13.69 17.24
N VAL A 42 14.39 12.77 17.90
CA VAL A 42 15.01 11.74 18.76
C VAL A 42 14.62 10.33 18.31
N MET A 43 13.77 10.24 17.29
CA MET A 43 13.25 9.00 16.75
C MET A 43 14.28 8.37 15.82
N PRO A 44 14.42 7.02 15.79
CA PRO A 44 15.30 6.37 14.82
C PRO A 44 14.85 6.67 13.38
N ASP A 45 15.81 6.92 12.49
CA ASP A 45 15.56 7.37 11.11
C ASP A 45 14.52 6.54 10.37
N ARG A 46 14.54 5.21 10.52
CA ARG A 46 13.58 4.32 9.86
C ARG A 46 12.12 4.59 10.22
N TYR A 47 11.85 5.04 11.44
CA TYR A 47 10.50 5.41 11.85
C TYR A 47 10.10 6.78 11.32
N VAL A 48 11.04 7.73 11.23
CA VAL A 48 10.82 9.02 10.57
C VAL A 48 10.50 8.80 9.10
N ASP A 49 11.32 8.01 8.39
CA ASP A 49 11.09 7.66 6.99
C ASP A 49 9.72 7.02 6.77
N TRP A 50 9.31 6.14 7.68
CA TRP A 50 7.98 5.52 7.63
C TRP A 50 6.86 6.55 7.82
N GLN A 51 7.00 7.49 8.77
CA GLN A 51 6.01 8.57 8.95
C GLN A 51 5.92 9.47 7.72
N GLU A 52 7.05 9.85 7.12
CA GLU A 52 7.04 10.69 5.91
C GLU A 52 6.41 9.97 4.71
N GLN A 53 6.67 8.67 4.55
CA GLN A 53 6.03 7.84 3.53
C GLN A 53 4.51 7.73 3.75
N ASP A 54 4.08 7.52 4.99
CA ASP A 54 2.66 7.44 5.33
C ASP A 54 1.94 8.79 5.16
N ALA A 55 2.59 9.90 5.54
CA ALA A 55 2.09 11.26 5.31
C ALA A 55 1.96 11.58 3.82
N SER A 56 2.97 11.24 3.01
CA SER A 56 2.91 11.38 1.56
C SER A 56 1.76 10.56 0.95
N ALA A 57 1.57 9.33 1.43
CA ALA A 57 0.46 8.50 0.97
C ALA A 57 -0.89 9.08 1.38
N PHE A 58 -1.04 9.56 2.63
CA PHE A 58 -2.25 10.21 3.13
C PHE A 58 -2.61 11.45 2.32
N GLN A 59 -1.62 12.29 2.01
CA GLN A 59 -1.79 13.52 1.25
C GLN A 59 -2.56 13.25 -0.06
N LEU A 60 -2.19 12.19 -0.80
CA LEU A 60 -2.87 11.78 -2.04
C LEU A 60 -4.36 11.43 -1.81
N TYR A 61 -4.67 10.73 -0.71
CA TYR A 61 -6.06 10.38 -0.38
C TYR A 61 -6.89 11.57 0.07
N ALA A 62 -6.31 12.44 0.88
CA ALA A 62 -6.98 13.62 1.42
C ALA A 62 -7.21 14.67 0.33
N ALA A 63 -6.22 14.87 -0.55
CA ALA A 63 -6.27 15.85 -1.62
C ALA A 63 -7.29 15.48 -2.71
N ILE A 64 -7.36 14.20 -3.11
CA ILE A 64 -8.29 13.71 -4.14
C ILE A 64 -8.99 12.44 -3.63
N PRO A 65 -10.06 12.59 -2.85
CA PRO A 65 -10.79 11.46 -2.28
C PRO A 65 -11.50 10.64 -3.37
N MET A 66 -11.39 9.31 -3.27
CA MET A 66 -12.02 8.40 -4.25
C MET A 66 -13.55 8.55 -4.30
N SER A 67 -14.18 8.89 -3.18
CA SER A 67 -15.64 9.12 -3.10
C SER A 67 -16.10 10.35 -3.89
N MET A 68 -15.24 11.35 -4.05
CA MET A 68 -15.49 12.53 -4.88
C MET A 68 -15.16 12.23 -6.34
N LEU A 69 -13.99 11.60 -6.57
CA LEU A 69 -13.54 11.24 -7.91
C LEU A 69 -14.57 10.40 -8.69
N LYS A 70 -15.23 9.45 -8.01
CA LYS A 70 -16.29 8.59 -8.60
C LYS A 70 -17.51 9.34 -9.12
N LYS A 71 -17.71 10.60 -8.74
CA LYS A 71 -18.85 11.42 -9.15
C LYS A 71 -18.56 12.28 -10.38
N LEU A 72 -17.29 12.31 -10.82
CA LEU A 72 -16.84 13.17 -11.92
C LEU A 72 -16.85 12.40 -13.24
N SER A 73 -17.20 13.09 -14.32
CA SER A 73 -16.95 12.63 -15.69
C SER A 73 -15.50 12.96 -16.06
N LEU A 74 -14.65 11.95 -16.13
CA LEU A 74 -13.23 12.13 -16.39
C LEU A 74 -12.90 12.07 -17.90
N PRO A 75 -12.02 12.94 -18.40
CA PRO A 75 -11.47 12.82 -19.75
C PRO A 75 -10.78 11.47 -19.97
N GLU A 76 -10.79 10.98 -21.21
CA GLU A 76 -10.14 9.70 -21.56
C GLU A 76 -8.60 9.82 -21.55
N GLN A 77 -8.07 10.96 -22.02
CA GLN A 77 -6.63 11.16 -22.09
C GLN A 77 -6.04 11.46 -20.71
N LYS A 78 -4.98 10.74 -20.32
CA LYS A 78 -4.33 10.91 -19.00
C LYS A 78 -3.95 12.36 -18.73
N ASN A 79 -3.32 13.06 -19.67
CA ASN A 79 -2.85 14.43 -19.45
C ASN A 79 -4.02 15.41 -19.23
N GLU A 80 -5.10 15.25 -19.99
CA GLU A 80 -6.33 16.05 -19.81
C GLU A 80 -6.99 15.75 -18.47
N MET A 81 -7.04 14.47 -18.08
CA MET A 81 -7.54 14.05 -16.76
C MET A 81 -6.70 14.65 -15.63
N VAL A 82 -5.36 14.62 -15.72
CA VAL A 82 -4.48 15.22 -14.71
C VAL A 82 -4.73 16.72 -14.60
N ALA A 83 -4.79 17.43 -15.73
CA ALA A 83 -5.06 18.86 -15.76
C ALA A 83 -6.43 19.18 -15.15
N PHE A 84 -7.46 18.42 -15.54
CA PHE A 84 -8.82 18.54 -15.01
C PHE A 84 -8.84 18.34 -13.49
N LEU A 85 -8.21 17.30 -12.96
CA LEU A 85 -8.17 17.02 -11.53
C LEU A 85 -7.36 18.05 -10.75
N SER A 86 -6.26 18.56 -11.31
CA SER A 86 -5.48 19.65 -10.73
C SER A 86 -6.33 20.90 -10.50
N GLU A 87 -7.20 21.24 -11.46
CA GLU A 87 -8.11 22.38 -11.31
C GLU A 87 -9.29 22.05 -10.40
N GLU A 88 -9.93 20.88 -10.54
CA GLU A 88 -11.10 20.52 -9.75
C GLU A 88 -10.79 20.44 -8.24
N PHE A 89 -9.63 19.86 -7.89
CA PHE A 89 -9.23 19.66 -6.49
C PHE A 89 -8.28 20.75 -5.97
N GLN A 90 -7.94 21.74 -6.80
CA GLN A 90 -7.01 22.83 -6.44
C GLN A 90 -5.66 22.32 -5.90
N VAL A 91 -5.09 21.33 -6.59
CA VAL A 91 -3.78 20.74 -6.29
C VAL A 91 -2.84 20.94 -7.47
N THR A 92 -1.54 20.73 -7.26
CA THR A 92 -0.56 20.79 -8.35
C THR A 92 -0.82 19.68 -9.37
N TYR A 93 -0.44 19.94 -10.62
CA TYR A 93 -0.45 18.93 -11.69
C TYR A 93 0.33 17.68 -11.29
N ARG A 94 1.45 17.86 -10.58
CA ARG A 94 2.29 16.78 -10.07
C ARG A 94 1.50 15.87 -9.13
N LEU A 95 0.85 16.42 -8.10
CA LEU A 95 0.09 15.62 -7.14
C LEU A 95 -1.10 14.91 -7.81
N ALA A 96 -1.81 15.61 -8.69
CA ALA A 96 -2.90 15.01 -9.46
C ALA A 96 -2.42 13.80 -10.30
N ASN A 97 -1.25 13.92 -10.93
CA ASN A 97 -0.64 12.81 -11.69
C ASN A 97 -0.25 11.64 -10.77
N GLU A 98 0.42 11.92 -9.65
CA GLU A 98 0.81 10.91 -8.68
C GLU A 98 -0.41 10.15 -8.13
N ARG A 99 -1.52 10.86 -7.91
CA ARG A 99 -2.78 10.25 -7.49
C ARG A 99 -3.34 9.30 -8.53
N ILE A 100 -3.42 9.72 -9.80
CA ILE A 100 -3.92 8.87 -10.88
C ILE A 100 -3.05 7.61 -10.98
N GLU A 101 -1.73 7.75 -10.96
CA GLU A 101 -0.81 6.61 -11.02
C GLU A 101 -0.98 5.67 -9.82
N GLN A 102 -1.18 6.21 -8.61
CA GLN A 102 -1.45 5.42 -7.42
C GLN A 102 -2.75 4.60 -7.58
N ILE A 103 -3.81 5.20 -8.14
CA ILE A 103 -5.07 4.51 -8.41
C ILE A 103 -4.88 3.40 -9.45
N GLN A 104 -4.21 3.72 -10.56
CA GLN A 104 -3.92 2.75 -11.63
C GLN A 104 -3.12 1.55 -11.11
N ARG A 105 -2.05 1.79 -10.32
CA ARG A 105 -1.26 0.73 -9.68
C ARG A 105 -2.13 -0.16 -8.79
N ARG A 106 -3.03 0.42 -8.00
CA ARG A 106 -3.92 -0.35 -7.11
C ARG A 106 -4.96 -1.17 -7.86
N VAL A 107 -5.53 -0.63 -8.95
CA VAL A 107 -6.46 -1.37 -9.80
C VAL A 107 -5.75 -2.55 -10.46
N LEU A 108 -4.56 -2.31 -11.03
CA LEU A 108 -3.76 -3.38 -11.65
C LEU A 108 -3.40 -4.47 -10.64
N GLN A 109 -2.92 -4.09 -9.44
CA GLN A 109 -2.62 -5.06 -8.38
C GLN A 109 -3.84 -5.90 -8.03
N GLY A 110 -5.02 -5.28 -7.88
CA GLY A 110 -6.25 -6.03 -7.59
C GLY A 110 -6.65 -7.02 -8.67
N ILE A 111 -6.42 -6.70 -9.95
CA ILE A 111 -6.65 -7.61 -11.08
C ILE A 111 -5.68 -8.79 -11.00
N LEU A 112 -4.39 -8.52 -10.84
CA LEU A 112 -3.34 -9.55 -10.76
C LEU A 112 -3.55 -10.48 -9.55
N ASP A 113 -3.91 -9.92 -8.40
CA ASP A 113 -4.19 -10.70 -7.18
C ASP A 113 -5.38 -11.64 -7.39
N HIS A 114 -6.43 -11.15 -8.05
CA HIS A 114 -7.61 -11.96 -8.37
C HIS A 114 -7.27 -13.09 -9.35
N GLU A 115 -6.51 -12.81 -10.42
CA GLU A 115 -6.05 -13.82 -11.37
C GLU A 115 -5.16 -14.88 -10.69
N TYR A 116 -4.23 -14.44 -9.85
CA TYR A 116 -3.36 -15.33 -9.08
C TYR A 116 -4.19 -16.24 -8.15
N GLN A 117 -5.16 -15.69 -7.44
CA GLN A 117 -6.05 -16.48 -6.57
C GLN A 117 -6.84 -17.54 -7.35
N GLN A 118 -7.39 -17.19 -8.51
CA GLN A 118 -8.10 -18.14 -9.37
C GLN A 118 -7.18 -19.27 -9.85
N PHE A 119 -5.97 -18.93 -10.29
CA PHE A 119 -4.99 -19.90 -10.72
C PHE A 119 -4.58 -20.83 -9.56
N SER A 120 -4.20 -20.29 -8.39
CA SER A 120 -3.83 -21.09 -7.23
C SER A 120 -4.96 -22.00 -6.76
N GLN A 121 -6.22 -21.54 -6.74
CA GLN A 121 -7.37 -22.38 -6.38
C GLN A 121 -7.58 -23.53 -7.36
N SER A 122 -7.45 -23.28 -8.67
CA SER A 122 -7.54 -24.34 -9.68
C SER A 122 -6.42 -25.39 -9.52
N GLN A 123 -5.19 -24.96 -9.25
CA GLN A 123 -4.05 -25.86 -8.98
C GLN A 123 -4.28 -26.71 -7.71
N VAL A 124 -4.75 -26.10 -6.62
CA VAL A 124 -5.07 -26.85 -5.39
C VAL A 124 -6.15 -27.91 -5.62
N ARG A 125 -7.18 -27.62 -6.45
CA ARG A 125 -8.19 -28.62 -6.83
C ARG A 125 -7.61 -29.77 -7.66
N THR A 126 -6.64 -29.51 -8.53
CA THR A 126 -5.93 -30.58 -9.26
C THR A 126 -5.01 -31.40 -8.35
N TYR A 127 -4.53 -30.82 -7.26
CA TYR A 127 -3.71 -31.50 -6.26
C TYR A 127 -4.54 -32.31 -5.23
N ASP A 128 -5.88 -32.27 -5.30
CA ASP A 128 -6.73 -33.13 -4.48
C ASP A 128 -6.39 -34.61 -4.72
N SER A 129 -6.06 -35.34 -3.65
CA SER A 129 -5.75 -36.77 -3.69
C SER A 129 -6.86 -37.63 -4.32
N ALA A 130 -8.10 -37.14 -4.28
CA ALA A 130 -9.24 -37.76 -4.94
C ALA A 130 -9.11 -37.75 -6.48
N ASN A 131 -8.42 -36.77 -7.04
CA ASN A 131 -8.22 -36.57 -8.49
C ASN A 131 -6.89 -37.16 -9.00
N TRP A 132 -6.08 -37.78 -8.14
CA TRP A 132 -4.80 -38.36 -8.55
C TRP A 132 -5.00 -39.59 -9.42
N SER A 133 -4.21 -39.69 -10.49
CA SER A 133 -4.05 -40.94 -11.23
C SER A 133 -3.48 -42.05 -10.34
N ASP A 134 -3.72 -43.31 -10.68
CA ASP A 134 -3.19 -44.45 -9.93
C ASP A 134 -1.66 -44.41 -9.81
N ALA A 135 -0.97 -43.97 -10.88
CA ALA A 135 0.48 -43.79 -10.90
C ALA A 135 0.95 -42.70 -9.93
N THR A 136 0.27 -41.53 -9.94
CA THR A 136 0.56 -40.42 -9.02
C THR A 136 0.34 -40.84 -7.56
N ARG A 137 -0.75 -41.56 -7.28
CA ARG A 137 -1.08 -42.08 -5.95
C ARG A 137 -0.03 -43.07 -5.45
N ALA A 138 0.44 -43.97 -6.31
CA ALA A 138 1.50 -44.91 -5.97
C ALA A 138 2.82 -44.21 -5.61
N ILE A 139 3.20 -43.17 -6.37
CA ILE A 139 4.41 -42.37 -6.12
C ILE A 139 4.30 -41.61 -4.78
N MET A 140 3.17 -40.96 -4.51
CA MET A 140 2.96 -40.19 -3.28
C MET A 140 2.94 -41.09 -2.03
N ASN A 141 2.28 -42.25 -2.09
CA ASN A 141 2.31 -43.24 -1.02
C ASN A 141 3.73 -43.76 -0.75
N LYS A 142 4.54 -43.91 -1.81
CA LYS A 142 5.94 -44.34 -1.68
C LYS A 142 6.79 -43.26 -0.99
N LEU A 143 6.58 -41.99 -1.34
CA LEU A 143 7.23 -40.84 -0.69
C LEU A 143 6.91 -40.78 0.81
N GLU A 144 5.64 -40.94 1.20
CA GLU A 144 5.26 -40.98 2.62
C GLU A 144 5.94 -42.11 3.39
N GLN A 145 6.02 -43.30 2.79
CA GLN A 145 6.72 -44.43 3.39
C GLN A 145 8.21 -44.16 3.58
N LEU A 146 8.85 -43.46 2.63
CA LEU A 146 10.26 -43.09 2.72
C LEU A 146 10.50 -42.01 3.78
N GLN A 147 9.60 -41.05 3.93
CA GLN A 147 9.68 -40.05 5.01
C GLN A 147 9.51 -40.69 6.40
N ARG A 148 8.60 -41.67 6.53
CA ARG A 148 8.42 -42.42 7.78
C ARG A 148 9.60 -43.35 8.09
N LYS A 149 10.25 -43.91 7.06
CA LYS A 149 11.47 -44.74 7.21
C LYS A 149 12.75 -43.92 7.42
N GLY A 150 12.79 -42.68 6.93
CA GLY A 150 13.92 -41.77 7.00
C GLY A 150 13.98 -40.90 8.26
N GLY A 151 13.52 -41.41 9.42
CA GLY A 151 13.70 -40.72 10.69
C GLY A 151 15.18 -40.43 10.96
N MET A 152 15.57 -39.17 10.79
CA MET A 152 16.83 -38.58 11.28
C MET A 152 16.48 -37.38 12.16
N PRO A 153 17.28 -37.11 13.20
CA PRO A 153 16.81 -36.59 14.48
C PRO A 153 16.45 -35.10 14.46
N ASN A 154 15.58 -34.76 15.40
CA ASN A 154 15.16 -33.42 15.82
C ASN A 154 16.32 -32.41 15.73
N ARG A 155 16.33 -31.58 14.68
CA ARG A 155 17.13 -30.35 14.69
C ARG A 155 16.34 -29.35 15.53
N GLN A 156 16.64 -29.32 16.83
CA GLN A 156 16.41 -28.15 17.65
C GLN A 156 17.03 -26.95 16.92
N THR A 157 16.21 -26.15 16.25
CA THR A 157 16.57 -24.77 15.97
C THR A 157 16.34 -24.00 17.26
N SER A 158 17.46 -23.67 17.91
CA SER A 158 17.56 -22.68 18.97
C SER A 158 16.63 -21.50 18.70
N ARG A 159 15.68 -21.27 19.60
CA ARG A 159 15.37 -19.89 19.98
C ARG A 159 16.65 -19.31 20.58
N LEU A 160 17.19 -18.27 19.95
CA LEU A 160 17.87 -17.16 20.64
C LEU A 160 18.18 -16.05 19.63
N LEU A 161 17.69 -14.86 20.01
CA LEU A 161 17.85 -13.51 19.47
C LEU A 161 17.01 -13.17 18.23
#